data_AF-A0A8S0X0C4-F1
#
_entry.id   AF-A0A8S0X0C4-F1
#
_cell.length_a   1.000
_cell.length_b   1.000
_cell.length_c   1.000
_cell.angle_alpha   90.00
_cell.angle_beta   90.00
_cell.angle_gamma   90.00
#
_symmetry.space_group_name_H-M   'P 1'
#
loop_
_entity.id
_entity.type
_entity.pdbx_description
1 polymer ?
#
loop_
_entity_poly.entity_id
_entity_poly.type
_entity_poly.pdbx_seq_one_letter_code
_entity_poly.pdbx_strand_id
1 'polypeptide(L)'
;MSNFLEPVDVCGCGDEGYLSIRTLPVDLAHGVGQIHRVPVYHCRSNTCPEYTVPDAVARRLEILAEEMEAERSLEKEFNWTDPDRRNRDRDPGGRKDARESLVQAFTLKFISREYEDARVVFVAPGQSVFLQSVPDPTEFYLLRYEPEEGAADAKFSVSKFYADDPILDFAAFAVGEPDGVFLKELALLALEEVEDALLDEFGPVKG
;
A
#
# COMPACT_ATOMS: atom_id res chain seq x y z
N MET A 1 -19.17 -3.89 4.37
CA MET A 1 -19.30 -3.18 3.09
C MET A 1 -17.90 -2.91 2.60
N SER A 2 -17.67 -3.26 1.34
CA SER A 2 -16.39 -3.66 0.78
C SER A 2 -15.61 -2.45 0.26
N ASN A 3 -14.61 -1.98 1.01
CA ASN A 3 -13.77 -0.82 0.66
C ASN A 3 -12.65 -1.21 -0.33
N PHE A 4 -12.98 -1.70 -1.53
CA PHE A 4 -11.99 -2.12 -2.53
C PHE A 4 -11.68 -1.03 -3.57
N LEU A 5 -10.40 -0.83 -3.87
CA LEU A 5 -9.94 0.05 -4.94
C LEU A 5 -10.28 -0.65 -6.26
N GLU A 6 -11.18 -0.08 -7.07
CA GLU A 6 -11.38 -0.59 -8.44
C GLU A 6 -10.09 -0.34 -9.25
N PRO A 7 -9.59 -1.33 -10.01
CA PRO A 7 -8.43 -1.14 -10.85
C PRO A 7 -8.80 -0.19 -11.99
N VAL A 8 -8.22 1.00 -12.00
CA VAL A 8 -8.21 1.84 -13.20
C VAL A 8 -6.85 1.67 -13.84
N ASP A 9 -6.80 0.81 -14.87
CA ASP A 9 -5.61 0.60 -15.72
C ASP A 9 -5.24 1.84 -16.54
N VAL A 10 -6.04 2.90 -16.40
CA VAL A 10 -6.11 4.05 -17.28
C VAL A 10 -6.02 5.32 -16.44
N CYS A 11 -4.96 6.09 -16.61
CA CYS A 11 -4.86 7.42 -16.04
C CYS A 11 -5.85 8.39 -16.73
N GLY A 12 -6.04 9.61 -16.21
CA GLY A 12 -7.06 10.54 -16.73
C GLY A 12 -7.09 10.75 -18.27
N CYS A 13 -5.94 10.63 -18.93
CA CYS A 13 -5.81 10.79 -20.38
C CYS A 13 -6.07 9.53 -21.24
N GLY A 14 -6.35 8.35 -20.67
CA GLY A 14 -6.47 7.12 -21.46
C GLY A 14 -5.20 6.27 -21.56
N ASP A 15 -4.08 6.73 -21.00
CA ASP A 15 -2.79 6.01 -21.00
C ASP A 15 -2.66 5.07 -19.80
N GLU A 16 -1.74 4.10 -19.89
CA GLU A 16 -1.32 3.28 -18.75
C GLU A 16 -0.79 4.17 -17.62
N GLY A 17 -1.43 4.05 -16.46
CA GLY A 17 -1.05 4.74 -15.24
C GLY A 17 -0.02 3.95 -14.42
N TYR A 18 0.81 4.65 -13.66
CA TYR A 18 1.63 4.08 -12.59
C TYR A 18 1.31 4.76 -11.26
N LEU A 19 1.47 4.02 -10.17
CA LEU A 19 1.19 4.55 -8.84
C LEU A 19 2.21 5.61 -8.45
N SER A 20 1.69 6.75 -7.99
CA SER A 20 2.46 7.89 -7.51
C SER A 20 1.75 8.52 -6.31
N ILE A 21 2.42 9.49 -5.69
CA ILE A 21 1.94 10.18 -4.51
C ILE A 21 1.73 11.65 -4.83
N ARG A 22 0.58 12.21 -4.43
CA ARG A 22 0.27 13.64 -4.60
C ARG A 22 -0.34 14.25 -3.35
N THR A 23 -0.26 15.57 -3.28
CA THR A 23 -1.14 16.36 -2.40
C THR A 23 -2.38 16.72 -3.18
N LEU A 24 -3.55 16.35 -2.65
CA LEU A 24 -4.83 16.65 -3.25
C LEU A 24 -5.58 17.71 -2.43
N PRO A 25 -6.23 18.67 -3.11
CA PRO A 25 -7.16 19.57 -2.44
C PRO A 25 -8.42 18.82 -2.06
N VAL A 26 -9.05 19.24 -0.96
CA VAL A 26 -10.34 18.73 -0.51
C VAL A 26 -11.24 19.88 -0.10
N ASP A 27 -12.50 19.84 -0.50
CA ASP A 27 -13.47 20.87 -0.13
C ASP A 27 -13.96 20.64 1.30
N LEU A 28 -13.91 21.68 2.12
CA LEU A 28 -14.36 21.68 3.51
C LEU A 28 -15.35 22.83 3.73
N ALA A 29 -16.24 22.71 4.72
CA ALA A 29 -17.21 23.75 5.07
C ALA A 29 -16.58 25.11 5.42
N HIS A 30 -15.29 25.13 5.79
CA HIS A 30 -14.55 26.32 6.20
C HIS A 30 -13.47 26.76 5.20
N GLY A 31 -13.42 26.15 4.00
CA GLY A 31 -12.46 26.50 2.94
C GLY A 31 -11.97 25.27 2.18
N VAL A 32 -10.83 25.42 1.49
CA VAL A 32 -10.18 24.30 0.79
C VAL A 32 -9.04 23.79 1.66
N GLY A 33 -9.08 22.52 2.04
CA GLY A 33 -8.01 21.82 2.74
C GLY A 33 -7.07 21.09 1.79
N GLN A 34 -5.99 20.53 2.34
CA GLN A 34 -4.99 19.75 1.61
C GLN A 34 -4.78 18.40 2.32
N ILE A 35 -4.88 17.31 1.57
CA ILE A 35 -4.50 15.98 2.03
C ILE A 35 -3.19 15.61 1.33
N HIS A 36 -2.13 15.44 2.11
CA HIS A 36 -0.80 15.06 1.63
C HIS A 36 -0.69 13.56 1.48
N ARG A 37 0.25 13.14 0.62
CA ARG A 37 0.65 11.74 0.44
C ARG A 37 -0.45 10.81 -0.08
N VAL A 38 -1.36 11.33 -0.88
CA VAL A 38 -2.45 10.57 -1.46
C VAL A 38 -1.96 9.67 -2.60
N PRO A 39 -2.23 8.35 -2.56
CA PRO A 39 -1.93 7.45 -3.67
C PRO A 39 -2.83 7.77 -4.87
N VAL A 40 -2.23 7.94 -6.04
CA VAL A 40 -2.94 8.20 -7.30
C VAL A 40 -2.31 7.42 -8.45
N TYR A 41 -3.07 7.15 -9.50
CA TYR A 41 -2.53 6.69 -10.78
C TYR A 41 -2.11 7.89 -11.61
N HIS A 42 -0.80 8.05 -11.86
CA HIS A 42 -0.25 9.07 -12.73
C HIS A 42 0.07 8.48 -14.11
N CYS A 43 -0.16 9.23 -15.18
CA CYS A 43 0.16 8.76 -16.53
C CYS A 43 1.67 8.56 -16.71
N ARG A 44 2.07 7.47 -17.39
CA ARG A 44 3.48 7.28 -17.82
C ARG A 44 3.95 8.33 -18.83
N SER A 45 3.02 8.91 -19.59
CA SER A 45 3.34 9.92 -20.57
C SER A 45 3.67 11.26 -19.92
N ASN A 46 4.88 11.76 -20.16
CA ASN A 46 5.32 13.10 -19.71
C ASN A 46 4.50 14.25 -20.32
N THR A 47 3.65 13.97 -21.32
CA THR A 47 2.75 14.96 -21.92
C THR A 47 1.38 15.01 -21.27
N CYS A 48 1.06 14.11 -20.33
CA CYS A 48 -0.20 14.11 -19.60
C CYS A 48 0.03 14.32 -18.08
N PRO A 49 -0.31 15.51 -17.53
CA PRO A 49 -0.17 15.78 -16.09
C PRO A 49 -1.31 15.19 -15.25
N GLU A 50 -2.28 14.54 -15.90
CA GLU A 50 -3.50 14.01 -15.26
C GLU A 50 -3.19 12.82 -14.35
N TYR A 51 -4.16 12.54 -13.50
CA TYR A 51 -4.12 11.43 -12.57
C TYR A 51 -5.54 10.94 -12.32
N THR A 52 -5.66 9.67 -11.97
CA THR A 52 -6.91 9.10 -11.50
C THR A 52 -6.77 8.78 -10.02
N VAL A 53 -7.74 9.21 -9.22
CA VAL A 53 -7.82 8.80 -7.81
C VAL A 53 -8.54 7.46 -7.77
N PRO A 54 -7.90 6.40 -7.25
CA PRO A 54 -8.57 5.12 -7.07
C PRO A 54 -9.81 5.24 -6.16
N ASP A 55 -10.86 4.48 -6.43
CA ASP A 55 -12.15 4.62 -5.72
C ASP A 55 -12.07 4.47 -4.20
N ALA A 56 -11.29 3.51 -3.67
CA ALA A 56 -11.13 3.42 -2.20
C ALA A 56 -10.25 4.53 -1.62
N VAL A 57 -9.35 5.13 -2.41
CA VAL A 57 -8.65 6.35 -1.99
C VAL A 57 -9.68 7.47 -1.94
N ALA A 58 -10.52 7.63 -2.97
CA ALA A 58 -11.59 8.64 -2.98
C ALA A 58 -12.52 8.51 -1.77
N ARG A 59 -13.02 7.31 -1.47
CA ARG A 59 -13.82 7.05 -0.27
C ARG A 59 -13.07 7.37 1.03
N ARG A 60 -11.77 7.09 1.10
CA ARG A 60 -10.97 7.43 2.28
C ARG A 60 -10.75 8.94 2.41
N LEU A 61 -10.59 9.66 1.29
CA LEU A 61 -10.47 11.12 1.28
C LEU A 61 -11.73 11.78 1.82
N GLU A 62 -12.93 11.25 1.52
CA GLU A 62 -14.20 11.74 2.10
C GLU A 62 -14.18 11.63 3.62
N ILE A 63 -13.79 10.47 4.18
CA ILE A 63 -13.70 10.29 5.64
C ILE A 63 -12.64 11.23 6.23
N LEU A 64 -11.47 11.36 5.59
CA LEU A 64 -10.44 12.29 6.04
C LEU A 64 -10.91 13.75 6.01
N ALA A 65 -11.74 14.13 5.03
CA ALA A 65 -12.35 15.45 4.94
C ALA A 65 -13.28 15.70 6.13
N GLU A 66 -14.16 14.76 6.46
CA GLU A 66 -15.03 14.85 7.64
C GLU A 66 -14.20 14.96 8.93
N GLU A 67 -13.12 14.18 9.05
CA GLU A 67 -12.20 14.29 10.19
C GLU A 67 -11.56 15.69 10.25
N MET A 68 -11.11 16.24 9.12
CA MET A 68 -10.54 17.59 9.03
C MET A 68 -11.55 18.66 9.44
N GLU A 69 -12.82 18.50 9.08
CA GLU A 69 -13.89 19.41 9.51
C GLU A 69 -14.11 19.36 11.02
N ALA A 70 -14.18 18.16 11.60
CA ALA A 70 -14.35 17.96 13.03
C ALA A 70 -13.18 18.56 13.83
N GLU A 71 -11.96 18.41 13.32
CA GLU A 71 -10.73 18.92 13.92
C GLU A 71 -10.47 20.41 13.61
N ARG A 72 -11.23 21.01 12.68
CA ARG A 72 -10.97 22.33 12.09
C ARG A 72 -9.55 22.47 11.53
N SER A 73 -9.06 21.40 10.91
CA SER A 73 -7.74 21.36 10.26
C SER A 73 -7.88 21.62 8.76
N LEU A 74 -6.92 22.37 8.21
CA LEU A 74 -6.79 22.58 6.76
C LEU A 74 -5.76 21.64 6.13
N GLU A 75 -4.98 20.90 6.92
CA GLU A 75 -3.94 19.99 6.44
C GLU A 75 -4.06 18.62 7.10
N LYS A 76 -3.85 17.55 6.34
CA LYS A 76 -3.83 16.17 6.86
C LYS A 76 -2.95 15.26 6.01
N GLU A 77 -2.32 14.26 6.61
CA GLU A 77 -1.67 13.19 5.85
C GLU A 77 -2.65 12.06 5.57
N PHE A 78 -2.62 11.55 4.33
CA PHE A 78 -3.38 10.38 3.93
C PHE A 78 -2.93 9.16 4.74
N ASN A 79 -3.88 8.49 5.36
CA ASN A 79 -3.67 7.24 6.08
C ASN A 79 -4.87 6.33 5.87
N TRP A 80 -4.62 5.02 5.87
CA TRP A 80 -5.66 4.01 5.71
C TRP A 80 -6.42 3.69 7.01
N THR A 81 -6.02 4.27 8.14
CA THR A 81 -6.51 3.89 9.48
C THR A 81 -7.84 4.57 9.82
N ASP A 82 -8.91 3.78 9.85
CA ASP A 82 -10.24 4.21 10.27
C ASP A 82 -10.26 4.72 11.73
N PRO A 83 -10.75 5.94 12.02
CA PRO A 83 -10.79 6.51 13.36
C PRO A 83 -11.62 5.69 14.36
N ASP A 84 -12.59 4.87 13.91
CA ASP A 84 -13.33 3.98 14.82
C ASP A 84 -12.46 2.86 15.42
N ARG A 85 -11.32 2.54 14.79
CA ARG A 85 -10.26 1.71 15.42
C ARG A 85 -9.36 2.50 16.37
N ARG A 86 -9.19 3.82 16.18
CA ARG A 86 -8.43 4.67 17.11
C ARG A 86 -9.10 4.81 18.48
N ASN A 87 -10.44 4.69 18.54
CA ASN A 87 -11.18 4.78 19.80
C ASN A 87 -11.19 3.49 20.64
N ARG A 88 -10.85 2.33 20.08
CA ARG A 88 -10.67 1.09 20.86
C ARG A 88 -9.27 0.93 21.44
N ASP A 89 -8.24 1.48 20.77
CA ASP A 89 -6.84 1.19 21.09
C ASP A 89 -6.01 2.46 21.36
N ARG A 90 -6.55 3.41 22.13
CA ARG A 90 -5.75 4.54 22.65
C ARG A 90 -4.80 4.04 23.75
N ASP A 91 -3.66 3.50 23.33
CA ASP A 91 -2.48 3.41 24.18
C ASP A 91 -1.86 4.82 24.30
N PRO A 92 -1.75 5.43 25.49
CA PRO A 92 -1.42 6.85 25.65
C PRO A 92 0.06 7.22 25.39
N GLY A 93 0.87 6.33 24.83
CA GLY A 93 2.23 6.64 24.40
C GLY A 93 2.34 6.59 22.89
N GLY A 94 2.68 7.69 22.21
CA GLY A 94 2.80 7.84 20.74
C GLY A 94 3.85 6.95 20.03
N ARG A 95 4.13 5.75 20.56
CA ARG A 95 4.94 4.69 19.93
C ARG A 95 4.23 4.04 18.75
N LYS A 96 2.90 3.97 18.76
CA LYS A 96 2.10 3.40 17.67
C LYS A 96 2.25 4.21 16.39
N ASP A 97 2.16 5.53 16.47
CA ASP A 97 2.32 6.44 15.32
C ASP A 97 3.72 6.39 14.71
N ALA A 98 4.77 6.30 15.54
CA ALA A 98 6.15 6.21 15.07
C ALA A 98 6.45 4.88 14.36
N ARG A 99 5.91 3.77 14.88
CA ARG A 99 6.05 2.44 14.27
C ARG A 99 5.26 2.35 12.96
N GLU A 100 4.03 2.85 12.93
CA GLU A 100 3.22 2.90 11.71
C GLU A 100 3.92 3.74 10.61
N SER A 101 4.46 4.90 10.97
CA SER A 101 5.23 5.75 10.05
C SER A 101 6.47 5.04 9.50
N LEU A 102 7.16 4.27 10.35
CA LEU A 102 8.36 3.52 9.98
C LEU A 102 8.04 2.35 9.04
N VAL A 103 6.97 1.60 9.29
CA VAL A 103 6.51 0.50 8.41
C VAL A 103 6.02 1.05 7.06
N GLN A 104 5.31 2.18 7.06
CA GLN A 104 4.94 2.87 5.83
C GLN A 104 6.17 3.30 5.03
N ALA A 105 7.13 3.98 5.64
CA ALA A 105 8.36 4.40 4.97
C ALA A 105 9.15 3.20 4.44
N PHE A 106 9.20 2.09 5.19
CA PHE A 106 9.87 0.87 4.78
C PHE A 106 9.24 0.24 3.54
N THR A 107 7.93 -0.01 3.56
CA THR A 107 7.21 -0.62 2.43
C THR A 107 7.29 0.24 1.17
N LEU A 108 7.30 1.57 1.29
CA LEU A 108 7.47 2.49 0.16
C LEU A 108 8.81 2.35 -0.58
N LYS A 109 9.88 1.85 0.07
CA LYS A 109 11.18 1.62 -0.59
C LYS A 109 11.12 0.58 -1.71
N PHE A 110 10.10 -0.26 -1.71
CA PHE A 110 9.94 -1.35 -2.67
C PHE A 110 9.20 -0.91 -3.94
N ILE A 111 8.70 0.33 -4.00
CA ILE A 111 8.04 0.85 -5.19
C ILE A 111 9.01 0.79 -6.38
N SER A 112 8.53 0.18 -7.48
CA SER A 112 9.29 0.00 -8.73
C SER A 112 10.59 -0.81 -8.57
N ARG A 113 10.72 -1.59 -7.48
CA ARG A 113 11.91 -2.39 -7.25
C ARG A 113 11.87 -3.67 -8.08
N GLU A 114 12.96 -3.94 -8.78
CA GLU A 114 13.17 -5.15 -9.56
C GLU A 114 14.40 -5.89 -9.03
N TYR A 115 14.26 -7.20 -8.82
CA TYR A 115 15.33 -8.12 -8.48
C TYR A 115 15.73 -8.92 -9.72
N GLU A 116 16.74 -9.79 -9.60
CA GLU A 116 17.09 -10.71 -10.69
C GLU A 116 15.92 -11.61 -11.04
N ASP A 117 15.29 -12.21 -10.02
CA ASP A 117 14.27 -13.26 -10.20
C ASP A 117 12.85 -12.85 -9.78
N ALA A 118 12.64 -11.62 -9.31
CA ALA A 118 11.30 -11.12 -9.01
C ALA A 118 11.17 -9.63 -9.28
N ARG A 119 9.94 -9.15 -9.49
CA ARG A 119 9.63 -7.71 -9.61
C ARG A 119 8.51 -7.35 -8.66
N VAL A 120 8.61 -6.20 -8.01
CA VAL A 120 7.52 -5.67 -7.21
C VAL A 120 6.41 -5.19 -8.14
N VAL A 121 5.25 -5.81 -8.02
CA VAL A 121 4.06 -5.48 -8.83
C VAL A 121 3.11 -4.56 -8.10
N PHE A 122 3.13 -4.57 -6.75
CA PHE A 122 2.26 -3.72 -5.94
C PHE A 122 2.81 -3.48 -4.53
N VAL A 123 2.53 -2.30 -3.96
CA VAL A 123 2.87 -1.93 -2.58
C VAL A 123 1.65 -1.29 -1.94
N ALA A 124 1.16 -1.86 -0.84
CA ALA A 124 0.24 -1.21 0.09
C ALA A 124 1.06 -0.59 1.25
N PRO A 125 1.21 0.74 1.30
CA PRO A 125 2.03 1.39 2.31
C PRO A 125 1.57 1.04 3.73
N GLY A 126 2.51 0.56 4.54
CA GLY A 126 2.26 0.16 5.93
C GLY A 126 1.62 -1.21 6.09
N GLN A 127 1.39 -1.95 5.00
CA GLN A 127 0.64 -3.20 5.02
C GLN A 127 1.35 -4.33 4.28
N SER A 128 1.61 -4.19 2.97
CA SER A 128 2.14 -5.31 2.19
C SER A 128 2.89 -4.89 0.93
N VAL A 129 3.73 -5.80 0.44
CA VAL A 129 4.44 -5.71 -0.84
C VAL A 129 4.21 -7.02 -1.59
N PHE A 130 3.80 -6.92 -2.85
CA PHE A 130 3.59 -8.05 -3.74
C PHE A 130 4.67 -8.09 -4.79
N LEU A 131 5.24 -9.27 -4.96
CA LEU A 131 6.25 -9.54 -5.96
C LEU A 131 5.76 -10.64 -6.90
N GLN A 132 6.07 -10.49 -8.18
CA GLN A 132 5.86 -11.52 -9.18
C GLN A 132 7.21 -12.10 -9.58
N SER A 133 7.29 -13.42 -9.64
CA SER A 133 8.47 -14.14 -10.13
C SER A 133 8.72 -13.81 -11.61
N VAL A 134 9.99 -13.57 -11.95
CA VAL A 134 10.44 -13.38 -13.33
C VAL A 134 10.58 -14.73 -14.06
N PRO A 135 11.12 -15.80 -13.45
CA PRO A 135 11.14 -17.13 -14.04
C PRO A 135 9.76 -17.72 -14.33
N ASP A 136 8.78 -17.47 -13.45
CA ASP A 136 7.42 -18.00 -13.59
C ASP A 136 6.38 -16.89 -13.35
N PRO A 137 5.72 -16.36 -14.40
CA PRO A 137 4.76 -15.26 -14.25
C PRO A 137 3.49 -15.67 -13.49
N THR A 138 3.25 -16.96 -13.25
CA THR A 138 2.14 -17.43 -12.44
C THR A 138 2.47 -17.47 -10.95
N GLU A 139 3.73 -17.25 -10.59
CA GLU A 139 4.23 -17.37 -9.23
C GLU A 139 4.40 -16.00 -8.58
N PHE A 140 3.88 -15.86 -7.37
CA PHE A 140 3.82 -14.60 -6.65
C PHE A 140 4.23 -14.77 -5.19
N TYR A 141 4.68 -13.66 -4.62
CA TYR A 141 5.13 -13.55 -3.26
C TYR A 141 4.48 -12.35 -2.58
N LEU A 142 4.12 -12.54 -1.31
CA LEU A 142 3.51 -11.54 -0.45
C LEU A 142 4.38 -11.32 0.77
N LEU A 143 4.90 -10.12 0.91
CA LEU A 143 5.49 -9.62 2.15
C LEU A 143 4.41 -8.83 2.89
N ARG A 144 3.91 -9.31 4.03
CA ARG A 144 2.83 -8.68 4.80
C ARG A 144 3.29 -8.30 6.20
N TYR A 145 3.02 -7.07 6.60
CA TYR A 145 3.27 -6.59 7.96
C TYR A 145 2.31 -7.26 8.95
N GLU A 146 2.87 -7.84 10.01
CA GLU A 146 2.12 -8.49 11.09
C GLU A 146 2.20 -7.62 12.36
N PRO A 147 1.15 -6.84 12.68
CA PRO A 147 1.10 -6.06 13.90
C PRO A 147 0.89 -6.98 15.11
N GLU A 148 1.97 -7.37 15.78
CA GLU A 148 1.89 -8.10 17.05
C GLU A 148 1.77 -7.12 18.23
N GLU A 149 0.66 -7.19 18.98
CA GLU A 149 0.45 -6.35 20.16
C GLU A 149 1.53 -6.60 21.21
N GLY A 150 2.23 -5.54 21.61
CA GLY A 150 3.27 -5.61 22.65
C GLY A 150 4.64 -6.11 22.17
N ALA A 151 4.79 -6.53 20.91
CA ALA A 151 6.12 -6.81 20.35
C ALA A 151 6.91 -5.50 20.18
N ALA A 152 8.18 -5.48 20.55
CA ALA A 152 9.05 -4.31 20.37
C ALA A 152 9.34 -4.03 18.90
N ASP A 153 9.41 -5.09 18.09
CA ASP A 153 9.93 -5.04 16.72
C ASP A 153 8.83 -5.30 15.68
N ALA A 154 8.95 -4.65 14.52
CA ALA A 154 8.05 -4.84 13.40
C ALA A 154 8.38 -6.16 12.68
N LYS A 155 7.37 -7.00 12.43
CA LYS A 155 7.53 -8.29 11.77
C LYS A 155 6.82 -8.32 10.44
N PHE A 156 7.37 -9.08 9.49
CA PHE A 156 6.77 -9.33 8.20
C PHE A 156 6.69 -10.82 7.92
N SER A 157 5.52 -11.30 7.54
CA SER A 157 5.36 -12.63 6.96
C SER A 157 5.71 -12.58 5.47
N VAL A 158 6.44 -13.59 5.00
CA VAL A 158 6.73 -13.82 3.59
C VAL A 158 5.96 -15.06 3.19
N SER A 159 5.07 -14.93 2.21
CA SER A 159 4.25 -16.03 1.70
C SER A 159 4.36 -16.14 0.20
N LYS A 160 4.13 -17.34 -0.32
CA LYS A 160 4.16 -17.67 -1.75
C LYS A 160 2.83 -18.26 -2.21
N PHE A 161 2.44 -17.95 -3.44
CA PHE A 161 1.24 -18.50 -4.07
C PHE A 161 1.33 -18.50 -5.60
N TYR A 162 0.37 -19.17 -6.24
CA TYR A 162 0.26 -19.28 -7.69
C TYR A 162 -1.08 -18.74 -8.17
N ALA A 163 -1.08 -18.07 -9.33
CA ALA A 163 -2.27 -17.56 -10.01
C ALA A 163 -2.06 -17.54 -11.54
N ASP A 164 -3.09 -17.95 -12.28
CA ASP A 164 -3.01 -18.20 -13.74
C ASP A 164 -3.00 -16.93 -14.61
N ASP A 165 -3.54 -15.82 -14.13
CA ASP A 165 -3.46 -14.51 -14.80
C ASP A 165 -2.47 -13.60 -14.08
N PRO A 166 -1.76 -12.68 -14.77
CA PRO A 166 -1.07 -11.59 -14.09
C PRO A 166 -2.12 -10.88 -13.26
N ILE A 167 -2.03 -11.05 -11.95
CA ILE A 167 -3.00 -10.51 -11.01
C ILE A 167 -2.94 -8.99 -11.09
N LEU A 168 -3.78 -8.45 -11.96
CA LEU A 168 -4.13 -7.04 -12.05
C LEU A 168 -5.32 -6.73 -11.13
N ASP A 169 -6.00 -7.75 -10.63
CA ASP A 169 -7.15 -7.61 -9.74
C ASP A 169 -6.74 -7.53 -8.26
N PHE A 170 -6.46 -6.31 -7.84
CA PHE A 170 -6.23 -5.91 -6.45
C PHE A 170 -7.35 -6.34 -5.48
N ALA A 171 -8.59 -6.49 -5.96
CA ALA A 171 -9.73 -6.85 -5.09
C ALA A 171 -9.58 -8.26 -4.51
N ALA A 172 -8.92 -9.17 -5.23
CA ALA A 172 -8.69 -10.53 -4.76
C ALA A 172 -7.69 -10.61 -3.58
N PHE A 173 -6.76 -9.65 -3.48
CA PHE A 173 -5.65 -9.68 -2.51
C PHE A 173 -5.80 -8.73 -1.33
N ALA A 174 -6.61 -7.67 -1.47
CA ALA A 174 -6.90 -6.73 -0.39
C ALA A 174 -7.88 -7.30 0.65
N VAL A 175 -8.66 -8.33 0.31
CA VAL A 175 -9.60 -9.02 1.21
C VAL A 175 -8.87 -10.00 2.15
N GLY A 176 -7.66 -10.42 1.77
CA GLY A 176 -6.99 -11.58 2.34
C GLY A 176 -6.49 -12.48 1.21
N GLU A 177 -6.42 -13.79 1.47
CA GLU A 177 -6.13 -14.77 0.42
C GLU A 177 -7.24 -14.70 -0.63
N PRO A 178 -6.94 -14.63 -1.94
CA PRO A 178 -7.96 -14.82 -2.96
C PRO A 178 -8.70 -16.13 -2.71
N ASP A 179 -10.03 -16.13 -2.86
CA ASP A 179 -10.80 -17.35 -2.74
C ASP A 179 -10.22 -18.44 -3.67
N GLY A 180 -9.70 -19.52 -3.08
CA GLY A 180 -9.08 -20.63 -3.80
C GLY A 180 -7.56 -20.57 -3.97
N VAL A 181 -6.88 -19.55 -3.43
CA VAL A 181 -5.41 -19.44 -3.48
C VAL A 181 -4.80 -19.82 -2.13
N PHE A 182 -4.03 -20.90 -2.12
CA PHE A 182 -3.30 -21.35 -0.93
C PHE A 182 -2.03 -20.52 -0.75
N LEU A 183 -1.97 -19.70 0.30
CA LEU A 183 -0.74 -19.03 0.72
C LEU A 183 0.13 -20.01 1.50
N LYS A 184 1.31 -20.31 0.97
CA LYS A 184 2.35 -21.01 1.73
C LYS A 184 3.24 -19.98 2.41
N GLU A 185 3.11 -19.84 3.73
CA GLU A 185 4.08 -19.07 4.52
C GLU A 185 5.48 -19.69 4.38
N LEU A 186 6.45 -18.85 4.05
CA LEU A 186 7.85 -19.21 3.89
C LEU A 186 8.66 -18.80 5.12
N ALA A 187 8.39 -17.60 5.65
CA ALA A 187 9.12 -17.05 6.77
C ALA A 187 8.32 -15.98 7.52
N LEU A 188 8.70 -15.74 8.77
CA LEU A 188 8.34 -14.57 9.57
C LEU A 188 9.62 -13.87 9.98
N LEU A 189 9.82 -12.65 9.50
CA LEU A 189 11.08 -11.90 9.55
C LEU A 189 10.94 -10.64 10.40
N ALA A 190 11.99 -10.27 11.12
CA ALA A 190 12.11 -8.91 11.65
C ALA A 190 12.36 -7.92 10.50
N LEU A 191 11.97 -6.65 10.70
CA LEU A 191 12.11 -5.59 9.70
C LEU A 191 13.52 -5.51 9.09
N GLU A 192 14.56 -5.63 9.93
CA GLU A 192 15.96 -5.57 9.55
C GLU A 192 16.42 -6.77 8.71
N GLU A 193 15.72 -7.90 8.79
CA GLU A 193 16.06 -9.14 8.06
C GLU A 193 15.37 -9.21 6.69
N VAL A 194 14.34 -8.39 6.46
CA VAL A 194 13.53 -8.46 5.23
C VAL A 194 14.34 -8.16 3.99
N GLU A 195 15.18 -7.13 3.98
CA GLU A 195 15.96 -6.77 2.79
C GLU A 195 16.96 -7.88 2.43
N ASP A 196 17.65 -8.44 3.42
CA ASP A 196 18.63 -9.52 3.22
C ASP A 196 17.92 -10.80 2.73
N ALA A 197 16.79 -11.17 3.33
CA ALA A 197 16.03 -12.34 2.91
C ALA A 197 15.50 -12.24 1.47
N LEU A 198 15.08 -11.05 1.04
CA LEU A 198 14.63 -10.84 -0.34
C LEU A 198 15.79 -10.86 -1.34
N LEU A 199 16.98 -10.39 -0.95
CA LEU A 199 18.18 -10.48 -1.77
C LEU A 199 18.67 -11.94 -1.91
N ASP A 200 18.60 -12.71 -0.83
CA ASP A 200 18.96 -14.12 -0.85
C ASP A 200 17.99 -14.96 -1.71
N GLU A 201 16.69 -14.65 -1.67
CA GLU A 201 15.66 -15.37 -2.43
C GLU A 201 15.60 -14.95 -3.90
N PHE A 202 15.68 -13.66 -4.21
CA PHE A 202 15.43 -13.12 -5.55
C PHE A 202 16.67 -12.57 -6.27
N GLY A 203 17.83 -12.63 -5.63
CA GLY A 203 19.06 -12.07 -6.14
C GLY A 203 19.15 -10.54 -5.98
N PRO A 204 20.23 -9.92 -6.50
CA PRO A 204 20.45 -8.49 -6.39
C PRO A 204 19.38 -7.65 -7.11
N VAL A 205 19.23 -6.41 -6.64
CA VAL A 205 18.34 -5.42 -7.26
C VAL A 205 18.90 -4.97 -8.61
N LYS A 206 18.07 -5.00 -9.65
CA LYS A 206 18.38 -4.42 -10.95
C LYS A 206 18.32 -2.89 -10.86
N GLY A 207 19.37 -2.24 -11.35
CA GLY A 207 19.50 -0.78 -11.37
C GLY A 207 18.91 -0.13 -12.62
#